data_AF-A0A8T6X9W6-F1
#
_entry.id   AF-A0A8T6X9W6-F1
#
_cell.length_a   1.000
_cell.length_b   1.000
_cell.length_c   1.000
_cell.angle_alpha   90.00
_cell.angle_beta   90.00
_cell.angle_gamma   90.00
#
_symmetry.space_group_name_H-M   'P 1'
#
loop_
_entity.id
_entity.type
_entity.pdbx_description
1 polymer ?
#
loop_
_entity_poly.entity_id
_entity_poly.type
_entity_poly.pdbx_seq_one_letter_code
_entity_poly.pdbx_strand_id
1 'polypeptide(L)'
;NTLFGMTAYSPIAGELVRSFGEAPDTVSMSIGTGTLMSGIHLGFRQLWSQEETEGVPMILGGSVAGANAIVEAFKEGRRAVTPLDEGTIHESAMGSLVNVTGLMGQPALEALLDTNGVAYGFRSEELEEVRQMARELEDVRMSVDSAASLAALMRAAQEGLIDREGRHV
;
A
#
# COMPACT_ATOMS: atom_id res chain seq x y z
N ASN A 1 19.73 4.47 -0.06
CA ASN A 1 19.81 3.95 -1.45
C ASN A 1 18.50 3.23 -1.76
N THR A 2 17.65 3.80 -2.61
CA THR A 2 16.29 3.32 -2.89
C THR A 2 16.27 1.94 -3.54
N LEU A 3 17.21 1.69 -4.46
CA LEU A 3 17.30 0.42 -5.19
C LEU A 3 17.55 -0.77 -4.25
N PHE A 4 18.51 -0.62 -3.31
CA PHE A 4 18.81 -1.68 -2.34
C PHE A 4 17.60 -2.05 -1.47
N GLY A 5 16.81 -1.05 -1.04
CA GLY A 5 15.59 -1.29 -0.28
C GLY A 5 14.52 -2.02 -1.11
N MET A 6 14.35 -1.64 -2.37
CA MET A 6 13.38 -2.30 -3.26
C MET A 6 13.77 -3.77 -3.53
N THR A 7 15.03 -4.04 -3.85
CA THR A 7 15.49 -5.42 -4.11
C THR A 7 15.41 -6.31 -2.86
N ALA A 8 15.47 -5.74 -1.65
CA ALA A 8 15.32 -6.49 -0.41
C ALA A 8 13.88 -7.00 -0.20
N TYR A 9 12.87 -6.24 -0.65
CA TYR A 9 11.46 -6.62 -0.51
C TYR A 9 10.90 -7.37 -1.74
N SER A 10 11.56 -7.29 -2.90
CA SER A 10 11.07 -7.95 -4.11
C SER A 10 10.85 -9.47 -4.03
N PRO A 11 11.61 -10.25 -3.23
CA PRO A 11 11.36 -11.69 -3.09
C PRO A 11 9.99 -12.04 -2.50
N ILE A 12 9.33 -11.11 -1.77
CA ILE A 12 7.99 -11.31 -1.21
C ILE A 12 6.97 -11.62 -2.31
N ALA A 13 7.09 -10.98 -3.49
CA ALA A 13 6.21 -11.27 -4.62
C ALA A 13 6.27 -12.76 -5.03
N GLY A 14 7.47 -13.33 -5.07
CA GLY A 14 7.66 -14.75 -5.38
C GLY A 14 7.14 -15.67 -4.26
N GLU A 15 7.21 -15.25 -3.00
CA GLU A 15 6.60 -15.99 -1.88
C GLU A 15 5.08 -16.00 -1.98
N LEU A 16 4.45 -14.89 -2.35
CA LEU A 16 3.01 -14.79 -2.58
C LEU A 16 2.58 -15.71 -3.72
N VAL A 17 3.26 -15.64 -4.87
CA VAL A 17 2.96 -16.50 -6.03
C VAL A 17 3.11 -17.99 -5.68
N ARG A 18 4.18 -18.36 -4.95
CA ARG A 18 4.34 -19.76 -4.51
C ARG A 18 3.27 -20.21 -3.53
N SER A 19 2.77 -19.31 -2.68
CA SER A 19 1.75 -19.63 -1.68
C SER A 19 0.37 -19.83 -2.31
N PHE A 20 0.04 -19.04 -3.34
CA PHE A 20 -1.26 -19.11 -4.02
C PHE A 20 -1.28 -19.96 -5.30
N GLY A 21 -0.10 -20.33 -5.83
CA GLY A 21 0.07 -21.02 -7.10
C GLY A 21 0.10 -20.09 -8.32
N GLU A 22 -0.26 -18.82 -8.15
CA GLU A 22 -0.30 -17.77 -9.17
C GLU A 22 -0.32 -16.38 -8.50
N ALA A 23 -0.28 -15.30 -9.28
CA ALA A 23 -0.37 -13.95 -8.73
C ALA A 23 -1.77 -13.70 -8.11
N PRO A 24 -1.86 -13.01 -6.96
CA PRO A 24 -3.14 -12.53 -6.46
C PRO A 24 -3.73 -11.50 -7.41
N ASP A 25 -5.02 -11.22 -7.29
CA ASP A 25 -5.69 -10.16 -8.05
C ASP A 25 -5.27 -8.78 -7.52
N THR A 26 -5.16 -8.65 -6.19
CA THR A 26 -4.72 -7.42 -5.55
C THR A 26 -3.77 -7.67 -4.39
N VAL A 27 -2.87 -6.71 -4.14
CA VAL A 27 -2.03 -6.65 -2.95
C VAL A 27 -2.28 -5.35 -2.21
N SER A 28 -2.76 -5.45 -0.98
CA SER A 28 -3.01 -4.34 -0.08
C SER A 28 -1.89 -4.15 0.93
N MET A 29 -1.45 -2.91 1.12
CA MET A 29 -0.34 -2.61 2.00
C MET A 29 -0.44 -1.22 2.61
N SER A 30 0.19 -1.07 3.78
CA SER A 30 0.35 0.24 4.38
C SER A 30 1.47 1.02 3.69
N ILE A 31 1.28 2.33 3.54
CA ILE A 31 2.23 3.24 2.90
C ILE A 31 2.90 4.08 3.99
N GLY A 32 4.18 3.82 4.22
CA GLY A 32 5.11 4.71 4.92
C GLY A 32 5.97 5.48 3.93
N THR A 33 7.26 5.13 3.86
CA THR A 33 8.20 5.66 2.85
C THR A 33 7.94 5.15 1.43
N GLY A 34 7.10 4.13 1.26
CA GLY A 34 6.81 3.51 -0.04
C GLY A 34 7.84 2.47 -0.49
N THR A 35 8.91 2.22 0.27
CA THR A 35 9.96 1.27 -0.11
C THR A 35 9.46 -0.18 -0.22
N LEU A 36 8.59 -0.62 0.70
CA LEU A 36 7.96 -1.94 0.65
C LEU A 36 7.11 -2.10 -0.62
N MET A 37 6.22 -1.15 -0.87
CA MET A 37 5.38 -1.12 -2.07
C MET A 37 6.20 -1.16 -3.35
N SER A 38 7.22 -0.33 -3.43
CA SER A 38 8.13 -0.26 -4.57
C SER A 38 8.86 -1.58 -4.80
N GLY A 39 9.27 -2.27 -3.73
CA GLY A 39 9.92 -3.57 -3.81
C GLY A 39 8.99 -4.70 -4.23
N ILE A 40 7.79 -4.77 -3.65
CA ILE A 40 6.76 -5.74 -4.05
C ILE A 40 6.38 -5.55 -5.52
N HIS A 41 6.14 -4.31 -5.94
CA HIS A 41 5.87 -3.98 -7.35
C HIS A 41 7.02 -4.44 -8.25
N LEU A 42 8.27 -4.16 -7.89
CA LEU A 42 9.45 -4.64 -8.62
C LEU A 42 9.47 -6.17 -8.73
N GLY A 43 9.18 -6.89 -7.64
CA GLY A 43 9.13 -8.35 -7.63
C GLY A 43 8.09 -8.91 -8.59
N PHE A 44 6.86 -8.39 -8.58
CA PHE A 44 5.83 -8.81 -9.53
C PHE A 44 6.17 -8.43 -10.97
N ARG A 45 6.77 -7.26 -11.20
CA ARG A 45 7.26 -6.87 -12.53
C ARG A 45 8.32 -7.83 -13.07
N GLN A 46 9.21 -8.32 -12.20
CA GLN A 46 10.22 -9.31 -12.57
C GLN A 46 9.58 -10.64 -12.94
N LEU A 47 8.70 -11.17 -12.09
CA LEU A 47 7.98 -12.43 -12.35
C LEU A 47 7.15 -12.35 -13.64
N TRP A 48 6.43 -11.25 -13.84
CA TRP A 48 5.66 -11.02 -15.06
C TRP A 48 6.55 -10.97 -16.31
N SER A 49 7.70 -10.29 -16.23
CA SER A 49 8.66 -10.23 -17.35
C SER A 49 9.31 -11.57 -17.69
N GLN A 50 9.26 -12.52 -16.75
CA GLN A 50 9.75 -13.90 -16.89
C GLN A 50 8.63 -14.88 -17.26
N GLU A 51 7.41 -14.38 -17.50
CA GLU A 51 6.22 -15.18 -17.80
C GLU A 51 5.85 -16.16 -16.66
N GLU A 52 6.28 -15.88 -15.42
CA GLU A 52 5.93 -16.67 -14.24
C GLU A 52 4.56 -16.29 -13.65
N THR A 53 4.03 -15.13 -14.03
CA THR A 53 2.67 -14.68 -13.70
C THR A 53 1.99 -14.13 -14.95
N GLU A 54 0.65 -14.19 -15.00
CA GLU A 54 -0.11 -13.62 -16.13
C GLU A 54 -0.12 -12.08 -16.13
N GLY A 55 0.09 -11.49 -14.96
CA GLY A 55 0.08 -10.05 -14.77
C GLY A 55 0.76 -9.61 -13.47
N VAL A 56 0.69 -8.30 -13.25
CA VAL A 56 1.06 -7.66 -12.00
C VAL A 56 -0.23 -7.34 -11.24
N PRO A 57 -0.36 -7.71 -9.96
CA PRO A 57 -1.56 -7.43 -9.18
C PRO A 57 -1.82 -5.93 -9.04
N MET A 58 -3.09 -5.56 -8.91
CA MET A 58 -3.46 -4.20 -8.52
C MET A 58 -2.94 -3.90 -7.11
N ILE A 59 -2.30 -2.75 -6.92
CA ILE A 59 -1.80 -2.34 -5.61
C ILE A 59 -2.82 -1.45 -4.91
N LEU A 60 -3.19 -1.83 -3.68
CA LEU A 60 -4.02 -1.04 -2.79
C LEU A 60 -3.14 -0.49 -1.66
N GLY A 61 -3.25 0.80 -1.39
CA GLY A 61 -2.39 1.52 -0.46
C GLY A 61 -3.20 2.24 0.61
N GLY A 62 -2.81 2.08 1.88
CA GLY A 62 -3.39 2.83 2.99
C GLY A 62 -2.36 3.60 3.79
N SER A 63 -2.62 4.86 4.11
CA SER A 63 -1.79 5.66 5.04
C SER A 63 -2.64 6.60 5.87
N VAL A 64 -1.98 7.41 6.69
CA VAL A 64 -2.61 8.54 7.38
C VAL A 64 -2.89 9.70 6.41
N ALA A 65 -4.09 10.27 6.52
CA ALA A 65 -4.48 11.43 5.73
C ALA A 65 -3.63 12.66 6.09
N GLY A 66 -3.20 13.44 5.10
CA GLY A 66 -2.52 14.72 5.31
C GLY A 66 -1.07 14.63 5.82
N ALA A 67 -0.56 13.43 6.11
CA ALA A 67 0.81 13.24 6.61
C ALA A 67 1.66 12.28 5.77
N ASN A 68 1.18 11.87 4.60
CA ASN A 68 1.93 11.06 3.65
C ASN A 68 1.91 11.67 2.24
N ALA A 69 3.06 12.17 1.78
CA ALA A 69 3.20 12.85 0.50
C ALA A 69 2.85 11.97 -0.72
N ILE A 70 2.99 10.65 -0.60
CA ILE A 70 2.66 9.70 -1.68
C ILE A 70 1.14 9.64 -1.85
N VAL A 71 0.41 9.49 -0.75
CA VAL A 71 -1.05 9.42 -0.75
C VAL A 71 -1.66 10.74 -1.23
N GLU A 72 -1.14 11.88 -0.77
CA GLU A 72 -1.63 13.17 -1.23
C GLU A 72 -1.29 13.42 -2.71
N ALA A 73 -0.10 13.02 -3.17
CA ALA A 73 0.24 13.10 -4.60
C ALA A 73 -0.71 12.26 -5.46
N PHE A 74 -1.03 11.04 -5.03
CA PHE A 74 -1.99 10.17 -5.71
C PHE A 74 -3.40 10.80 -5.75
N LYS A 75 -3.92 11.25 -4.61
CA LYS A 75 -5.26 11.88 -4.50
C LYS A 75 -5.40 13.14 -5.36
N GLU A 76 -4.33 13.93 -5.47
CA GLU A 76 -4.31 15.15 -6.28
C GLU A 76 -4.05 14.87 -7.78
N GLY A 77 -3.88 13.61 -8.18
CA GLY A 77 -3.59 13.23 -9.56
C GLY A 77 -2.21 13.69 -10.05
N ARG A 78 -1.27 13.93 -9.12
CA ARG A 78 0.09 14.33 -9.46
C ARG A 78 0.91 13.14 -9.92
N ARG A 79 1.89 13.43 -10.79
CA ARG A 79 2.88 12.46 -11.29
C ARG A 79 4.20 12.47 -10.52
N ALA A 80 4.35 13.44 -9.62
CA ALA A 80 5.56 13.63 -8.83
C ALA A 80 5.21 13.76 -7.35
N VAL A 81 5.95 13.03 -6.52
CA VAL A 81 5.88 13.19 -5.07
C VAL A 81 6.65 14.44 -4.68
N THR A 82 5.96 15.36 -3.99
CA THR A 82 6.56 16.58 -3.43
C THR A 82 6.35 16.60 -1.93
N PRO A 83 7.27 17.18 -1.15
CA PRO A 83 7.08 17.36 0.27
C PRO A 83 5.76 18.08 0.58
N LEU A 84 5.10 17.69 1.67
CA LEU A 84 3.96 18.38 2.24
C LEU A 84 4.44 19.54 3.12
N ASP A 85 3.58 20.54 3.31
CA ASP A 85 3.84 21.62 4.26
C ASP A 85 3.70 21.08 5.69
N GLU A 86 4.76 21.19 6.50
CA GLU A 86 4.78 20.72 7.90
C GLU A 86 3.66 21.34 8.74
N GLY A 87 3.18 22.54 8.37
CA GLY A 87 2.08 23.23 9.05
C GLY A 87 0.70 22.57 8.89
N THR A 88 0.55 21.58 7.99
CA THR A 88 -0.72 20.91 7.69
C THR A 88 -0.94 19.58 8.44
N ILE A 89 0.03 19.15 9.24
CA ILE A 89 -0.05 17.89 9.99
C ILE A 89 -0.86 18.13 11.27
N HIS A 90 -2.15 17.81 11.24
CA HIS A 90 -3.08 18.14 12.32
C HIS A 90 -3.35 17.02 13.35
N GLU A 91 -2.57 15.94 13.35
CA GLU A 91 -2.75 14.84 14.31
C GLU A 91 -1.40 14.26 14.76
N SER A 92 -1.43 13.44 15.82
CA SER A 92 -0.33 12.54 16.18
C SER A 92 -0.13 11.52 15.06
N ALA A 93 0.46 11.98 13.96
CA ALA A 93 0.56 11.21 12.74
C ALA A 93 1.30 9.91 13.04
N MET A 94 0.62 8.80 12.77
CA MET A 94 0.96 7.48 13.27
C MET A 94 2.29 6.99 12.70
N GLY A 95 3.34 7.07 13.53
CA GLY A 95 4.59 6.32 13.44
C GLY A 95 5.13 6.11 12.03
N SER A 96 5.08 4.87 11.56
CA SER A 96 5.72 4.44 10.32
C SER A 96 4.99 4.86 9.04
N LEU A 97 3.76 5.37 9.15
CA LEU A 97 2.94 5.84 8.02
C LEU A 97 3.27 7.28 7.61
N VAL A 98 3.93 8.05 8.48
CA VAL A 98 4.26 9.45 8.22
C VAL A 98 5.38 9.56 7.18
N ASN A 99 5.12 10.27 6.09
CA ASN A 99 6.10 10.56 5.05
C ASN A 99 5.87 11.95 4.43
N VAL A 100 6.05 12.98 5.25
CA VAL A 100 5.86 14.39 4.89
C VAL A 100 6.88 14.83 3.83
N THR A 101 8.11 14.32 3.92
CA THR A 101 9.20 14.69 3.00
C THR A 101 9.09 14.02 1.63
N GLY A 102 8.21 13.03 1.46
CA GLY A 102 8.13 12.22 0.25
C GLY A 102 9.33 11.31 0.04
N LEU A 103 10.07 10.99 1.10
CA LEU A 103 11.25 10.14 1.04
C LEU A 103 10.91 8.79 0.40
N MET A 104 11.66 8.43 -0.64
CA MET A 104 11.49 7.19 -1.42
C MET A 104 10.09 6.97 -2.00
N GLY A 105 9.27 8.03 -2.10
CA GLY A 105 7.88 7.90 -2.49
C GLY A 105 7.64 7.78 -4.00
N GLN A 106 8.55 8.27 -4.84
CA GLN A 106 8.34 8.32 -6.28
C GLN A 106 8.08 6.94 -6.91
N PRO A 107 8.88 5.88 -6.63
CA PRO A 107 8.61 4.56 -7.21
C PRO A 107 7.33 3.92 -6.66
N ALA A 108 6.87 4.32 -5.47
CA ALA A 108 5.60 3.85 -4.90
C ALA A 108 4.39 4.51 -5.59
N LEU A 109 4.48 5.81 -5.90
CA LEU A 109 3.49 6.51 -6.72
C LEU A 109 3.41 5.88 -8.12
N GLU A 110 4.56 5.59 -8.73
CA GLU A 110 4.62 4.89 -10.03
C GLU A 110 3.98 3.50 -9.94
N ALA A 111 4.25 2.73 -8.88
CA ALA A 111 3.63 1.43 -8.67
C ALA A 111 2.09 1.50 -8.59
N LEU A 112 1.54 2.51 -7.92
CA LEU A 112 0.09 2.74 -7.87
C LEU A 112 -0.46 3.04 -9.26
N LEU A 113 0.19 3.91 -10.02
CA LEU A 113 -0.27 4.29 -11.37
C LEU A 113 -0.14 3.15 -12.38
N ASP A 114 0.97 2.41 -12.34
CA ASP A 114 1.29 1.32 -13.27
C ASP A 114 0.34 0.14 -13.13
N THR A 115 -0.19 -0.09 -11.93
CA THR A 115 -1.06 -1.23 -11.61
C THR A 115 -2.55 -0.88 -11.62
N ASN A 116 -2.92 0.33 -12.05
CA ASN A 116 -4.26 0.91 -11.85
C ASN A 116 -4.73 0.79 -10.39
N GLY A 117 -3.77 0.92 -9.46
CA GLY A 117 -3.98 0.83 -8.04
C GLY A 117 -4.62 2.07 -7.44
N VAL A 118 -4.87 2.01 -6.14
CA VAL A 118 -5.50 3.08 -5.38
C VAL A 118 -4.79 3.32 -4.05
N ALA A 119 -4.72 4.58 -3.63
CA ALA A 119 -4.20 4.95 -2.31
C ALA A 119 -5.22 5.77 -1.52
N TYR A 120 -5.38 5.43 -0.25
CA TYR A 120 -6.30 6.06 0.68
C TYR A 120 -5.57 6.68 1.87
N GLY A 121 -6.04 7.85 2.28
CA GLY A 121 -5.68 8.48 3.55
C GLY A 121 -6.80 8.28 4.57
N PHE A 122 -6.45 7.80 5.75
CA PHE A 122 -7.36 7.54 6.86
C PHE A 122 -7.04 8.41 8.07
N ARG A 123 -8.06 8.71 8.88
CA ARG A 123 -7.85 9.28 10.22
C ARG A 123 -7.41 8.21 11.20
N SER A 124 -6.80 8.64 12.30
CA SER A 124 -6.30 7.73 13.34
C SER A 124 -7.42 6.87 13.94
N GLU A 125 -8.62 7.43 14.13
CA GLU A 125 -9.78 6.70 14.66
C GLU A 125 -10.28 5.62 13.70
N GLU A 126 -10.26 5.87 12.38
CA GLU A 126 -10.70 4.89 11.38
C GLU A 126 -9.78 3.66 11.38
N LEU A 127 -8.47 3.87 11.52
CA LEU A 127 -7.51 2.77 11.61
C LEU A 127 -7.65 1.99 12.92
N GLU A 128 -7.97 2.67 14.02
CA GLU A 128 -8.23 2.02 15.31
C GLU A 128 -9.51 1.16 15.29
N GLU A 129 -10.56 1.64 14.63
CA GLU A 129 -11.79 0.87 14.39
C GLU A 129 -11.50 -0.40 13.58
N VAL A 130 -10.72 -0.30 12.50
CA VAL A 130 -10.31 -1.45 11.68
C VAL A 130 -9.47 -2.44 12.48
N ARG A 131 -8.53 -1.95 13.29
CA ARG A 131 -7.70 -2.77 14.18
C ARG A 131 -8.55 -3.54 15.19
N GLN A 132 -9.53 -2.87 15.81
CA GLN A 132 -10.43 -3.50 16.77
C GLN A 132 -11.35 -4.52 16.09
N MET A 133 -11.86 -4.20 14.91
CA MET A 133 -12.67 -5.12 14.10
C MET A 133 -11.91 -6.40 13.77
N ALA A 134 -10.65 -6.30 13.32
CA ALA A 134 -9.82 -7.46 13.01
C ALA A 134 -9.61 -8.38 14.23
N ARG A 135 -9.48 -7.79 15.42
CA ARG A 135 -9.38 -8.53 16.68
C ARG A 135 -10.71 -9.19 17.06
N GLU A 136 -11.83 -8.51 16.88
CA GLU A 136 -13.14 -9.04 17.29
C GLU A 136 -13.65 -10.15 16.38
N LEU A 137 -13.41 -10.04 15.07
CA LEU A 137 -13.92 -11.00 14.09
C LEU A 137 -12.99 -12.21 13.92
N GLU A 138 -11.67 -11.99 13.91
CA GLU A 138 -10.70 -13.02 13.50
C GLU A 138 -9.61 -13.29 14.56
N ASP A 139 -9.71 -12.69 15.76
CA ASP A 139 -8.67 -12.69 16.82
C ASP A 139 -7.27 -12.26 16.33
N VAL A 140 -7.23 -11.47 15.25
CA VAL A 140 -5.98 -10.96 14.69
C VAL A 140 -5.56 -9.69 15.44
N ARG A 141 -4.37 -9.72 16.04
CA ARG A 141 -3.77 -8.56 16.72
C ARG A 141 -2.76 -7.88 15.80
N MET A 142 -3.01 -6.62 15.49
CA MET A 142 -2.13 -5.79 14.67
C MET A 142 -1.93 -4.40 15.30
N SER A 143 -0.93 -3.66 14.81
CA SER A 143 -0.75 -2.24 15.13
C SER A 143 -1.72 -1.37 14.33
N VAL A 144 -1.90 -0.12 14.74
CA VAL A 144 -2.70 0.86 13.97
C VAL A 144 -2.10 1.08 12.58
N ASP A 145 -0.76 1.15 12.48
CA ASP A 145 -0.05 1.29 11.19
C ASP A 145 -0.37 0.14 10.23
N SER A 146 -0.42 -1.09 10.74
CA SER A 146 -0.75 -2.28 9.95
C SER A 146 -2.24 -2.33 9.57
N ALA A 147 -3.14 -1.74 10.37
CA ALA A 147 -4.55 -1.68 10.03
C ALA A 147 -4.83 -0.87 8.75
N ALA A 148 -3.91 0.01 8.34
CA ALA A 148 -4.07 0.80 7.11
C ALA A 148 -4.13 -0.06 5.84
N SER A 149 -3.43 -1.21 5.77
CA SER A 149 -3.57 -2.13 4.63
C SER A 149 -4.95 -2.75 4.58
N LEU A 150 -5.48 -3.19 5.73
CA LEU A 150 -6.81 -3.78 5.81
C LEU A 150 -7.89 -2.73 5.50
N ALA A 151 -7.73 -1.50 6.01
CA ALA A 151 -8.63 -0.39 5.73
C ALA A 151 -8.69 -0.06 4.23
N ALA A 152 -7.55 -0.05 3.55
CA ALA A 152 -7.48 0.16 2.10
C ALA A 152 -8.21 -0.93 1.31
N LEU A 153 -8.04 -2.20 1.71
CA LEU A 153 -8.74 -3.33 1.10
C LEU A 153 -10.26 -3.22 1.29
N MET A 154 -10.69 -2.97 2.53
CA MET A 154 -12.11 -2.82 2.87
C MET A 154 -12.76 -1.68 2.07
N ARG A 155 -12.08 -0.54 1.94
CA ARG A 155 -12.58 0.60 1.19
C ARG A 155 -12.66 0.31 -0.31
N ALA A 156 -11.64 -0.32 -0.90
CA ALA A 156 -11.67 -0.74 -2.30
C ALA A 156 -12.83 -1.73 -2.58
N ALA A 157 -13.11 -2.65 -1.65
CA ALA A 157 -14.24 -3.56 -1.74
C ALA A 157 -15.59 -2.82 -1.65
N GLN A 158 -15.71 -1.83 -0.76
CA GLN A 158 -16.91 -1.01 -0.62
C GLN A 158 -17.17 -0.14 -1.86
N GLU A 159 -16.12 0.37 -2.48
CA GLU A 159 -16.17 1.18 -3.71
C GLU A 159 -16.38 0.32 -4.97
N GLY A 160 -16.37 -1.02 -4.85
CA GLY A 160 -16.57 -1.94 -5.97
C GLY A 160 -15.40 -1.99 -6.95
N LEU A 161 -14.19 -1.62 -6.50
CA LEU A 161 -12.98 -1.60 -7.32
C LEU A 161 -12.32 -2.96 -7.46
N ILE A 162 -12.65 -3.89 -6.55
CA ILE A 162 -12.12 -5.25 -6.53
C ILE A 162 -13.28 -6.25 -6.58
N ASP A 163 -13.03 -7.40 -7.20
CA ASP A 163 -13.96 -8.53 -7.19
C ASP A 163 -14.11 -9.09 -5.77
N ARG A 164 -15.29 -9.58 -5.39
CA ARG A 164 -15.49 -10.23 -4.09
C ARG A 164 -14.98 -11.67 -4.04
N GLU A 165 -14.89 -12.32 -5.19
CA GLU A 165 -14.38 -13.69 -5.32
C GLU A 165 -12.89 -13.72 -5.69
N GLY A 166 -12.27 -12.55 -5.86
CA GLY A 166 -10.85 -12.42 -6.13
C GLY A 166 -9.97 -12.85 -4.95
N ARG A 167 -8.70 -13.09 -5.24
CA ARG A 167 -7.66 -13.27 -4.23
C ARG A 167 -7.01 -11.93 -3.92
N HIS A 168 -7.25 -11.50 -2.69
CA HIS A 168 -6.71 -10.27 -2.14
C HIS A 168 -5.78 -10.63 -0.98
N VAL A 169 -4.58 -10.08 -0.99
CA VAL A 169 -3.60 -10.26 0.09
C VAL A 169 -3.20 -8.94 0.71
#